data_AF-A0A0P0RDU7-F1
#
_entry.id   AF-A0A0P0RDU7-F1
#
_cell.length_a   1.000
_cell.length_b   1.000
_cell.length_c   1.000
_cell.angle_alpha   90.00
_cell.angle_beta   90.00
_cell.angle_gamma   90.00
#
_symmetry.space_group_name_H-M   'P 1'
#
loop_
_entity.id
_entity.type
_entity.pdbx_description
1 polymer ?
#
loop_
_entity_poly.entity_id
_entity_poly.type
_entity_poly.pdbx_seq_one_letter_code
_entity_poly.pdbx_strand_id
1 'polypeptide(L)'
;MKPFEHRYAPGQIHAAWFRCGSAIVALEGTLRLTYRDASLDWLLGDAPKVSVTLCEGECHVLPYEAFVELLASGRHAAVARIDTGPRGWPMVATIGRWLVSISRLNGALFRRG
;
A
#
# COMPACT_ATOMS: atom_id res chain seq x y z
N MET A 1 -1.18 -13.15 10.01
CA MET A 1 -0.79 -14.32 9.19
C MET A 1 0.73 -14.46 9.29
N LYS A 2 1.37 -15.41 8.62
CA LYS A 2 2.83 -15.33 8.45
C LYS A 2 3.13 -14.35 7.31
N PRO A 3 4.29 -13.67 7.32
CA PRO A 3 4.78 -13.00 6.13
C PRO A 3 4.75 -13.91 4.91
N PHE A 4 4.34 -13.38 3.78
CA PHE A 4 4.34 -14.12 2.52
C PHE A 4 4.68 -13.21 1.34
N GLU A 5 5.17 -13.83 0.29
CA GLU A 5 5.39 -13.19 -0.99
C GLU A 5 4.33 -13.66 -1.97
N HIS A 6 3.89 -12.77 -2.84
CA HIS A 6 2.93 -13.09 -3.88
C HIS A 6 3.29 -12.36 -5.17
N ARG A 7 3.22 -13.10 -6.27
CA ARG A 7 3.38 -12.56 -7.62
C ARG A 7 2.01 -12.25 -8.21
N TYR A 8 1.84 -11.00 -8.63
CA TYR A 8 0.64 -10.50 -9.27
C TYR A 8 0.87 -10.38 -10.77
N ALA A 9 0.08 -11.08 -11.57
CA ALA A 9 0.03 -10.85 -13.01
C ALA A 9 -0.53 -9.44 -13.31
N PRO A 10 -0.17 -8.81 -14.44
CA PRO A 10 -0.79 -7.55 -14.86
C PRO A 10 -2.32 -7.65 -14.86
N GLY A 11 -3.00 -6.72 -14.19
CA GLY A 11 -4.46 -6.73 -14.08
C GLY A 11 -5.04 -7.67 -13.01
N GLN A 12 -4.23 -8.52 -12.38
CA GLN A 12 -4.69 -9.38 -11.28
C GLN A 12 -4.93 -8.54 -10.03
N ILE A 13 -6.12 -8.68 -9.46
CA ILE A 13 -6.53 -8.06 -8.20
C ILE A 13 -6.53 -9.11 -7.09
N HIS A 14 -5.98 -8.74 -5.94
CA HIS A 14 -6.12 -9.49 -4.69
C HIS A 14 -6.68 -8.56 -3.64
N ALA A 15 -7.75 -8.97 -2.98
CA ALA A 15 -8.36 -8.19 -1.92
C ALA A 15 -8.39 -8.99 -0.61
N ALA A 16 -7.94 -8.38 0.49
CA ALA A 16 -7.92 -9.03 1.80
C ALA A 16 -7.95 -8.01 2.94
N TRP A 17 -8.32 -8.49 4.12
CA TRP A 17 -8.25 -7.74 5.36
C TRP A 17 -6.86 -7.78 5.97
N PHE A 18 -6.31 -6.60 6.27
CA PHE A 18 -5.02 -6.45 6.92
C PHE A 18 -5.14 -5.64 8.20
N ARG A 19 -4.35 -6.03 9.20
CA ARG A 19 -4.31 -5.34 10.49
C ARG A 19 -3.48 -4.06 10.40
N CYS A 20 -3.74 -3.14 11.32
CA CYS A 20 -2.88 -2.00 11.58
C CYS A 20 -1.41 -2.44 11.72
N GLY A 21 -0.50 -1.68 11.13
CA GLY A 21 0.93 -1.98 11.13
C GLY A 21 1.36 -3.08 10.17
N SER A 22 0.45 -3.66 9.36
CA SER A 22 0.86 -4.54 8.26
C SER A 22 1.64 -3.73 7.23
N ALA A 23 2.77 -4.28 6.78
CA ALA A 23 3.63 -3.66 5.79
C ALA A 23 3.49 -4.39 4.45
N ILE A 24 3.38 -3.62 3.38
CA ILE A 24 3.29 -4.13 2.01
C ILE A 24 4.44 -3.51 1.23
N VAL A 25 5.31 -4.37 0.71
CA VAL A 25 6.54 -3.98 0.01
C VAL A 25 6.46 -4.44 -1.43
N ALA A 26 6.72 -3.56 -2.39
CA ALA A 26 6.90 -3.94 -3.78
C ALA A 26 8.35 -4.43 -3.95
N LEU A 27 8.54 -5.74 -4.07
CA LEU A 27 9.85 -6.33 -4.29
C LEU A 27 10.29 -6.19 -5.75
N GLU A 28 9.35 -6.30 -6.69
CA GLU A 28 9.59 -6.17 -8.12
C GLU A 28 8.37 -5.50 -8.78
N GLY A 29 8.62 -4.64 -9.78
CA GLY A 29 7.56 -3.99 -10.56
C GLY A 29 6.76 -2.94 -9.77
N THR A 30 5.62 -2.54 -10.33
CA THR A 30 4.79 -1.46 -9.76
C THR A 30 3.47 -1.99 -9.21
N LEU A 31 3.26 -1.80 -7.92
CA LEU A 31 2.07 -2.24 -7.19
C LEU A 31 1.19 -1.05 -6.85
N ARG A 32 -0.10 -1.11 -7.18
CA ARG A 32 -1.11 -0.18 -6.67
C ARG A 32 -1.85 -0.84 -5.52
N LEU A 33 -1.99 -0.07 -4.45
CA LEU A 33 -2.77 -0.40 -3.29
C LEU A 33 -3.95 0.56 -3.22
N THR A 34 -5.14 0.02 -3.05
CA THR A 34 -6.31 0.82 -2.69
C THR A 34 -6.90 0.24 -1.43
N TYR A 35 -7.11 1.05 -0.40
CA TYR A 35 -7.60 0.54 0.87
C TYR A 35 -8.62 1.47 1.53
N ARG A 36 -9.50 0.86 2.32
CA ARG A 36 -10.54 1.53 3.11
C ARG A 36 -10.44 1.10 4.57
N ASP A 37 -10.67 2.04 5.46
CA ASP A 37 -10.64 1.82 6.92
C ASP A 37 -11.77 0.88 7.36
N ALA A 38 -11.43 -0.16 8.11
CA ALA A 38 -12.37 -1.13 8.64
C ALA A 38 -13.44 -0.52 9.56
N SER A 39 -13.08 0.53 10.30
CA SER A 39 -14.01 1.22 11.21
C SER A 39 -15.12 1.97 10.46
N LEU A 40 -14.94 2.18 9.16
CA LEU A 40 -15.88 2.85 8.28
C LEU A 40 -16.68 1.87 7.40
N ASP A 41 -16.62 0.57 7.66
CA ASP A 41 -17.31 -0.43 6.83
C ASP A 41 -18.82 -0.28 6.78
N TRP A 42 -19.42 0.33 7.80
CA TRP A 42 -20.84 0.64 7.85
C TRP A 42 -21.27 1.66 6.78
N LEU A 43 -20.33 2.43 6.21
CA LEU A 43 -20.57 3.31 5.06
C LEU A 43 -20.59 2.56 3.72
N LEU A 44 -20.29 1.26 3.70
CA LEU A 44 -20.34 0.42 2.50
C LEU A 44 -19.56 1.04 1.32
N GLY A 45 -20.26 1.36 0.22
CA GLY A 45 -19.69 1.96 -0.98
C GLY A 45 -19.23 3.41 -0.81
N ASP A 46 -19.76 4.12 0.20
CA ASP A 46 -19.45 5.52 0.47
C ASP A 46 -18.21 5.69 1.36
N ALA A 47 -17.64 4.59 1.86
CA ALA A 47 -16.42 4.62 2.67
C ALA A 47 -15.25 5.23 1.86
N PRO A 48 -14.56 6.27 2.40
CA PRO A 48 -13.41 6.86 1.73
C PRO A 48 -12.32 5.82 1.46
N LYS A 49 -11.74 5.89 0.25
CA LYS A 49 -10.63 5.02 -0.17
C LYS A 49 -9.35 5.82 -0.30
N VAL A 50 -8.26 5.26 0.20
CA VAL A 50 -6.89 5.76 -0.04
C VAL A 50 -6.27 4.93 -1.16
N SER A 51 -5.57 5.59 -2.09
CA SER A 51 -4.82 4.90 -3.14
C SER A 51 -3.35 5.30 -3.10
N VAL A 52 -2.48 4.30 -3.10
CA VAL A 52 -1.02 4.44 -3.05
C VAL A 52 -0.41 3.61 -4.17
N THR A 53 0.59 4.14 -4.86
CA THR A 53 1.38 3.38 -5.82
C THR A 53 2.77 3.21 -5.26
N LEU A 54 3.24 1.96 -5.21
CA LEU A 54 4.58 1.57 -4.79
C LEU A 54 5.38 1.15 -6.02
N CYS A 55 6.51 1.80 -6.21
CA CYS A 55 7.56 1.37 -7.10
C CYS A 55 8.40 0.29 -6.43
N GLU A 56 9.23 -0.38 -7.22
CA GLU A 56 10.18 -1.38 -6.73
C GLU A 56 11.03 -0.84 -5.58
N GLY A 57 11.10 -1.62 -4.49
CA GLY A 57 11.79 -1.28 -3.25
C GLY A 57 10.97 -0.42 -2.26
N GLU A 58 9.82 0.13 -2.67
CA GLU A 58 8.99 0.95 -1.79
C GLU A 58 8.09 0.10 -0.87
N CYS A 59 7.76 0.68 0.28
CA CYS A 59 6.98 0.04 1.33
C CYS A 59 5.87 0.98 1.82
N HIS A 60 4.67 0.42 2.02
CA HIS A 60 3.56 1.08 2.68
C HIS A 60 3.17 0.32 3.94
N VAL A 61 3.16 1.01 5.08
CA VAL A 61 2.63 0.46 6.34
C VAL A 61 1.22 0.97 6.55
N LEU A 62 0.28 0.07 6.80
CA LEU A 62 -1.12 0.42 7.01
C LEU A 62 -1.28 1.14 8.36
N PRO A 63 -1.86 2.36 8.38
CA PRO A 63 -2.02 3.15 9.60
C PRO A 63 -3.15 2.63 10.51
N TYR A 64 -4.05 1.81 9.98
CA TYR A 64 -5.20 1.24 10.68
C TYR A 64 -5.55 -0.12 10.06
N GLU A 65 -6.50 -0.83 10.67
CA GLU A 65 -7.06 -2.04 10.07
C GLU A 65 -7.86 -1.67 8.81
N ALA A 66 -7.60 -2.34 7.70
CA ALA A 66 -8.13 -1.93 6.41
C ALA A 66 -8.42 -3.12 5.51
N PHE A 67 -9.44 -2.96 4.67
CA PHE A 67 -9.65 -3.82 3.50
C PHE A 67 -8.79 -3.26 2.37
N VAL A 68 -7.86 -4.06 1.88
CA VAL A 68 -6.86 -3.63 0.90
C VAL A 68 -7.04 -4.44 -0.38
N GLU A 69 -7.08 -3.72 -1.49
CA GLU A 69 -6.99 -4.23 -2.85
C GLU A 69 -5.57 -3.97 -3.38
N LEU A 70 -4.93 -5.02 -3.89
CA LEU A 70 -3.61 -5.01 -4.49
C LEU A 70 -3.71 -5.32 -5.97
N LEU A 71 -3.03 -4.53 -6.79
CA LEU A 71 -3.03 -4.65 -8.25
C LEU A 71 -1.62 -4.41 -8.80
N ALA A 72 -1.14 -5.29 -9.68
CA ALA A 72 -0.01 -4.96 -10.54
C ALA A 72 -0.44 -3.92 -11.58
N SER A 73 0.03 -2.67 -11.42
CA SER A 73 -0.42 -1.53 -12.24
C SER A 73 0.50 -1.20 -13.42
N GLY A 74 1.67 -1.84 -13.49
CA GLY A 74 2.60 -1.71 -14.61
C GLY A 74 2.27 -2.64 -15.79
N ARG A 75 3.11 -2.57 -16.85
CA ARG A 75 3.01 -3.48 -18.02
C ARG A 75 3.45 -4.91 -17.70
N HIS A 76 4.18 -5.10 -16.60
CA HIS A 76 4.75 -6.38 -16.18
C HIS A 76 4.17 -6.82 -14.84
N ALA A 77 4.36 -8.10 -14.52
CA ALA A 77 4.01 -8.63 -13.22
C ALA A 77 4.72 -7.86 -12.10
N ALA A 78 4.08 -7.81 -10.92
CA ALA A 78 4.69 -7.28 -9.71
C ALA A 78 4.84 -8.38 -8.67
N VAL A 79 5.89 -8.32 -7.86
CA VAL A 79 6.06 -9.20 -6.69
C VAL A 79 5.91 -8.33 -5.45
N ALA A 80 5.01 -8.72 -4.55
CA ALA A 80 4.87 -8.06 -3.27
C ALA A 80 5.22 -8.99 -2.12
N ARG A 81 5.88 -8.43 -1.10
CA ARG A 81 6.00 -9.04 0.22
C ARG A 81 5.01 -8.39 1.15
N ILE A 82 4.27 -9.21 1.88
CA ILE A 82 3.25 -8.76 2.82
C ILE A 82 3.61 -9.29 4.20
N ASP A 83 4.05 -8.38 5.07
CA ASP A 83 4.33 -8.65 6.48
C ASP A 83 3.08 -8.23 7.28
N THR A 84 2.38 -9.19 7.90
CA THR A 84 1.21 -8.83 8.69
C THR A 84 1.62 -8.22 10.03
N GLY A 85 0.97 -7.13 10.42
CA GLY A 85 1.27 -6.41 11.66
C GLY A 85 1.17 -7.31 12.91
N PRO A 86 1.90 -6.97 13.99
CA PRO A 86 1.89 -7.76 15.22
C PRO A 86 0.48 -7.86 15.81
N ARG A 87 0.15 -9.02 16.41
CA ARG A 87 -1.07 -9.18 17.20
C ARG A 87 -0.95 -8.36 18.49
N GLY A 88 -1.47 -7.13 18.49
CA GLY A 88 -1.75 -6.38 19.71
C GLY A 88 -0.77 -5.28 20.13
N TRP A 89 -0.25 -4.46 19.21
CA TRP A 89 0.63 -3.33 19.58
C TRP A 89 -0.08 -1.97 19.52
N PRO A 90 0.08 -1.09 20.54
CA PRO A 90 -0.56 0.22 20.57
C PRO A 90 0.14 1.23 19.63
N MET A 91 -0.69 2.13 19.12
CA MET A 91 -0.57 3.11 18.02
C MET A 91 0.70 4.00 17.92
N VAL A 92 1.71 3.90 18.80
CA VAL A 92 2.68 5.01 19.02
C VAL A 92 4.06 4.85 18.34
N ALA A 93 4.42 3.68 17.80
CA ALA A 93 5.84 3.41 17.44
C ALA A 93 6.22 3.55 15.95
N THR A 94 5.45 4.22 15.08
CA THR A 94 5.80 4.27 13.64
C THR A 94 5.63 5.65 13.00
N ILE A 95 6.03 6.72 13.70
CA ILE A 95 6.20 8.04 13.09
C ILE A 95 7.59 8.20 12.45
N GLY A 96 8.57 7.37 12.80
CA GLY A 96 9.99 7.64 12.52
C GLY A 96 10.56 7.32 11.13
N ARG A 97 9.80 6.77 10.17
CA ARG A 97 10.40 6.31 8.89
C ARG A 97 9.58 6.59 7.63
N TRP A 98 8.95 7.77 7.55
CA TRP A 98 8.05 8.14 6.45
C TRP A 98 8.49 9.35 5.59
N LEU A 99 9.71 9.89 5.78
CA LEU A 99 10.16 11.10 5.08
C LEU A 99 11.20 10.88 3.96
N VAL A 100 11.08 9.82 3.17
CA VAL A 100 11.87 9.69 1.93
C VAL A 100 10.97 9.19 0.80
N SER A 101 10.33 10.12 0.07
CA SER A 101 10.05 10.01 -1.38
C SER A 101 9.16 11.14 -1.97
N ILE A 102 8.80 12.21 -1.24
CA ILE A 102 8.01 13.30 -1.84
C ILE A 102 8.85 14.26 -2.72
N SER A 103 10.18 14.23 -2.67
CA SER A 103 11.01 15.29 -3.27
C SER A 103 11.31 15.18 -4.77
N ARG A 104 10.81 14.19 -5.52
CA ARG A 104 11.23 13.98 -6.93
C ARG A 104 10.19 14.24 -8.03
N LEU A 105 9.02 14.79 -7.74
CA LEU A 105 8.01 15.07 -8.79
C LEU A 105 7.65 16.55 -9.05
N ASN A 106 8.33 17.53 -8.45
CA ASN A 106 8.06 18.96 -8.73
C ASN A 106 9.13 19.69 -9.56
N GLY A 107 9.95 18.96 -10.35
CA GLY A 107 11.09 19.53 -11.09
C GLY A 107 10.94 19.70 -12.60
N ALA A 108 9.77 19.45 -13.22
CA ALA A 108 9.69 19.37 -14.69
C ALA A 108 8.49 20.05 -15.37
N LEU A 109 7.71 20.86 -14.66
CA LEU A 109 6.56 21.57 -15.26
C LEU A 109 6.54 23.05 -14.93
N PHE A 110 7.64 23.77 -15.15
CA PHE A 110 7.59 25.22 -15.43
C PHE A 110 8.79 25.62 -16.30
N ARG A 111 8.69 25.31 -17.60
CA ARG A 111 9.47 26.00 -18.64
C ARG A 111 8.73 25.91 -19.98
N ARG A 112 7.77 26.81 -20.22
CA ARG A 112 7.40 27.40 -21.52
C ARG A 112 6.13 28.25 -21.37
N GLY A 113 6.20 29.50 -21.83
CA GLY A 113 5.09 30.44 -21.89
C GLY A 113 5.53 31.79 -21.34
#